data_AF-A0A829MAB4-F1
#
_entry.id   AF-A0A829MAB4-F1
#
_cell.length_a   1.000
_cell.length_b   1.000
_cell.length_c   1.000
_cell.angle_alpha   90.00
_cell.angle_beta   90.00
_cell.angle_gamma   90.00
#
_symmetry.space_group_name_H-M   'P 1'
#
loop_
_entity.id
_entity.type
_entity.pdbx_description
1 polymer ?
#
loop_
_entity_poly.entity_id
_entity_poly.type
_entity_poly.pdbx_seq_one_letter_code
_entity_poly.pdbx_strand_id
1 'polypeptide(L)'
;MVHAQFDPTIREELAIAAVQAKIAKDLSWQQIADAAGYSPAFVTAAVLGQHPLPPQAADTVAGLLGLGDDAALLLQTIPTRGSIPAGVPTDPTIYRFYEMLQVYGTTLKALIHEQFGDGIISAINFKLDVRKVPDPTAGIARSSPSMASTCRRCPSDRPPIFQPHIRNTMDFAQRTIDLARRNVEEGGRPFATIIVKDGAVLAESPNRVAQTNDPTAHAEILAIREACTKLGTEHLAGSTIYILALPCPMCLGALYYCSPDEVVFLTTRDAYQPHYVDDRKYFELNTFYDEFAKPWDRRRLPMHYQARDDAVDVYRLWQERNGGNRHVAGAPTAT
;
A
#
# COMPACT_ATOMS: atom_id res chain seq x y z
N MET A 1 33.11 -15.61 5.08
CA MET A 1 32.78 -14.56 4.09
C MET A 1 31.29 -14.27 4.25
N VAL A 2 30.84 -13.01 4.21
CA VAL A 2 29.42 -12.70 4.43
C VAL A 2 28.67 -12.94 3.13
N HIS A 3 27.72 -13.88 3.13
CA HIS A 3 26.90 -14.21 1.96
C HIS A 3 25.51 -13.57 2.11
N ALA A 4 24.91 -13.18 0.98
CA ALA A 4 23.58 -12.59 0.94
C ALA A 4 22.64 -13.46 0.12
N GLN A 5 21.40 -13.59 0.59
CA GLN A 5 20.29 -14.15 -0.17
C GLN A 5 19.59 -13.02 -0.92
N PHE A 6 19.25 -13.25 -2.18
CA PHE A 6 18.44 -12.33 -3.00
C PHE A 6 16.97 -12.76 -3.07
N ASP A 7 16.69 -14.01 -2.72
CA ASP A 7 15.37 -14.62 -2.68
C ASP A 7 15.07 -15.12 -1.25
N PRO A 8 13.85 -14.90 -0.71
CA PRO A 8 13.55 -15.26 0.67
C PRO A 8 13.29 -16.76 0.87
N THR A 9 13.01 -17.54 -0.18
CA THR A 9 12.43 -18.89 -0.08
C THR A 9 13.27 -19.81 0.79
N ILE A 10 14.60 -19.85 0.60
CA ILE A 10 15.46 -20.76 1.38
C ILE A 10 15.49 -20.42 2.89
N ARG A 11 15.35 -19.13 3.24
CA ARG A 11 15.29 -18.69 4.63
C ARG A 11 13.91 -18.91 5.24
N GLU A 12 12.85 -18.85 4.43
CA GLU A 12 11.49 -19.21 4.84
C GLU A 12 11.36 -20.72 5.11
N GLU A 13 11.89 -21.56 4.23
CA GLU A 13 11.94 -23.02 4.43
C GLU A 13 12.69 -23.39 5.71
N LEU A 14 13.84 -22.75 5.95
CA LEU A 14 14.61 -22.94 7.18
C LEU A 14 13.83 -22.47 8.42
N ALA A 15 13.14 -21.33 8.33
CA ALA A 15 12.31 -20.83 9.43
C ALA A 15 11.17 -21.80 9.77
N ILE A 16 10.52 -22.38 8.75
CA ILE A 16 9.48 -23.41 8.92
C ILE A 16 10.06 -24.63 9.65
N ALA A 17 11.20 -25.15 9.19
CA ALA A 17 11.87 -26.28 9.82
C ALA A 17 12.29 -25.98 11.27
N ALA A 18 12.82 -24.79 11.53
CA ALA A 18 13.20 -24.34 12.86
C ALA A 18 12.01 -24.24 13.83
N VAL A 19 10.87 -23.73 13.37
CA VAL A 19 9.64 -23.67 14.17
C VAL A 19 9.09 -25.07 14.45
N GLN A 20 9.10 -25.96 13.47
CA GLN A 20 8.70 -27.36 13.67
C GLN A 20 9.60 -28.07 14.70
N ALA A 21 10.92 -27.88 14.59
CA ALA A 21 11.89 -28.43 15.55
C ALA A 21 11.70 -27.86 16.96
N LYS A 22 11.48 -26.55 17.08
CA LYS A 22 11.16 -25.89 18.34
C LYS A 22 9.91 -26.51 18.99
N ILE A 23 8.86 -26.75 18.21
CA ILE A 23 7.61 -27.37 18.69
C ILE A 23 7.88 -28.81 19.14
N ALA A 24 8.59 -29.62 18.34
CA ALA A 24 8.88 -31.01 18.65
C ALA A 24 9.70 -31.19 19.93
N LYS A 25 10.58 -30.22 20.24
CA LYS A 25 11.42 -30.21 21.45
C LYS A 25 10.84 -29.43 22.61
N ASP A 26 9.62 -28.89 22.48
CA ASP A 26 8.95 -28.04 23.46
C ASP A 26 9.81 -26.87 23.98
N LEU A 27 10.55 -26.23 23.07
CA LEU A 27 11.42 -25.10 23.39
C LEU A 27 10.65 -23.79 23.33
N SER A 28 10.92 -22.89 24.27
CA SER A 28 10.53 -21.48 24.20
C SER A 28 11.53 -20.66 23.38
N TRP A 29 11.09 -19.52 22.86
CA TRP A 29 12.01 -18.57 22.20
C TRP A 29 13.06 -18.02 23.17
N GLN A 30 12.73 -17.90 24.46
CA GLN A 30 13.66 -17.47 25.50
C GLN A 30 14.81 -18.47 25.65
N GLN A 31 14.53 -19.77 25.75
CA GLN A 31 15.56 -20.81 25.87
C GLN A 31 16.51 -20.83 24.67
N ILE A 32 15.99 -20.66 23.45
CA ILE A 32 16.81 -20.59 22.23
C ILE A 32 17.72 -19.35 22.28
N ALA A 33 17.19 -18.22 22.74
CA ALA A 33 17.92 -16.97 22.85
C ALA A 33 19.01 -16.99 23.93
N ASP A 34 18.70 -17.57 25.09
CA ASP A 34 19.65 -17.77 26.19
C ASP A 34 20.83 -18.64 25.75
N ALA A 35 20.56 -19.73 25.00
CA ALA A 35 21.60 -20.57 24.44
C ALA A 35 22.48 -19.83 23.42
N ALA A 36 21.86 -18.98 22.58
CA ALA A 36 22.57 -18.19 21.59
C ALA A 36 23.38 -17.03 22.20
N GLY A 37 23.03 -16.57 23.41
CA GLY A 37 23.65 -15.43 24.09
C GLY A 37 23.19 -14.05 23.59
N TYR A 38 21.99 -13.97 23.01
CA TYR A 38 21.43 -12.72 22.47
C TYR A 38 19.98 -12.51 22.93
N SER A 39 19.40 -11.34 22.65
CA SER A 39 18.03 -11.05 23.06
C SER A 39 17.00 -11.95 22.35
N PRO A 40 15.88 -12.30 23.01
CA PRO A 40 14.82 -13.10 22.41
C PRO A 40 14.31 -12.53 21.09
N ALA A 41 14.06 -11.23 21.03
CA ALA A 41 13.59 -10.58 19.81
C ALA A 41 14.58 -10.72 18.64
N PHE A 42 15.88 -10.55 18.89
CA PHE A 42 16.90 -10.67 17.85
C PHE A 42 17.03 -12.11 17.34
N VAL A 43 17.12 -13.07 18.26
CA VAL A 43 17.29 -14.49 17.91
C VAL A 43 16.05 -15.01 17.20
N THR A 44 14.85 -14.69 17.70
CA THR A 44 13.60 -15.05 17.02
C THR A 44 13.53 -14.44 15.63
N ALA A 45 13.84 -13.15 15.46
CA ALA A 45 13.82 -12.53 14.14
C ALA A 45 14.85 -13.16 13.19
N ALA A 46 16.03 -13.56 13.70
CA ALA A 46 17.03 -14.23 12.89
C ALA A 46 16.58 -15.64 12.46
N VAL A 47 16.03 -16.43 13.39
CA VAL A 47 15.47 -17.76 13.10
C VAL A 47 14.29 -17.66 12.12
N LEU A 48 13.45 -16.62 12.22
CA LEU A 48 12.35 -16.35 11.30
C LEU A 48 12.78 -15.65 9.99
N GLY A 49 14.08 -15.68 9.67
CA GLY A 49 14.59 -15.25 8.37
C GLY A 49 14.75 -13.74 8.18
N GLN A 50 14.70 -12.93 9.24
CA GLN A 50 14.76 -11.46 9.14
C GLN A 50 16.15 -10.87 9.48
N HIS A 51 17.01 -11.64 10.14
CA HIS A 51 18.38 -11.24 10.49
C HIS A 51 19.40 -12.38 10.34
N PRO A 52 20.68 -12.08 10.10
CA PRO A 52 21.77 -13.05 10.25
C PRO A 52 22.12 -13.27 11.73
N LEU A 53 22.54 -14.48 12.08
CA LEU A 53 23.20 -14.77 13.36
C LEU A 53 24.73 -14.75 13.21
N PRO A 54 25.47 -14.31 14.25
CA PRO A 54 26.90 -14.55 14.35
C PRO A 54 27.23 -16.05 14.31
N PRO A 55 28.40 -16.47 13.79
CA PRO A 55 28.71 -17.88 13.55
C PRO A 55 28.46 -18.80 14.74
N GLN A 56 29.01 -18.46 15.92
CA GLN A 56 28.84 -19.25 17.13
C GLN A 56 27.36 -19.38 17.56
N ALA A 57 26.58 -18.31 17.40
CA ALA A 57 25.15 -18.35 17.73
C ALA A 57 24.37 -19.18 16.70
N ALA A 58 24.74 -19.11 15.42
CA ALA A 58 24.14 -19.91 14.37
C ALA A 58 24.36 -21.41 14.61
N ASP A 59 25.58 -21.81 14.95
CA ASP A 59 25.94 -23.20 15.27
C ASP A 59 25.17 -23.70 16.50
N THR A 60 25.12 -22.89 17.57
CA THR A 60 24.38 -23.24 18.79
C THR A 60 22.88 -23.39 18.53
N VAL A 61 22.27 -22.46 17.78
CA VAL A 61 20.84 -22.51 17.45
C VAL A 61 20.53 -23.70 16.54
N ALA A 62 21.34 -23.94 15.50
CA ALA A 62 21.17 -25.07 14.60
C ALA A 62 21.30 -26.40 15.36
N GLY A 63 22.31 -26.56 16.21
CA GLY A 63 22.50 -27.75 17.04
C GLY A 63 21.38 -27.97 18.06
N LEU A 64 20.96 -26.91 18.76
CA LEU A 64 19.85 -26.97 19.72
C LEU A 64 18.54 -27.41 19.05
N LEU A 65 18.26 -26.88 17.85
CA LEU A 65 17.08 -27.26 17.07
C LEU A 65 17.27 -28.60 16.33
N GLY A 66 18.49 -29.11 16.20
CA GLY A 66 18.78 -30.34 15.45
C GLY A 66 18.54 -30.16 13.95
N LEU A 67 18.86 -28.97 13.43
CA LEU A 67 18.77 -28.65 12.01
C LEU A 67 20.00 -29.22 11.29
N GLY A 68 19.86 -29.58 10.01
CA GLY A 68 20.95 -30.18 9.22
C GLY A 68 22.17 -29.25 9.07
N ASP A 69 23.30 -29.81 8.65
CA ASP A 69 24.62 -29.15 8.67
C ASP A 69 24.65 -27.80 7.92
N ASP A 70 23.84 -27.65 6.86
CA ASP A 70 23.76 -26.41 6.08
C ASP A 70 22.99 -25.28 6.78
N ALA A 71 22.20 -25.60 7.80
CA ALA A 71 21.34 -24.63 8.49
C ALA A 71 22.13 -23.54 9.21
N ALA A 72 23.26 -23.90 9.82
CA ALA A 72 24.12 -22.93 10.50
C ALA A 72 24.71 -21.91 9.51
N LEU A 73 25.09 -22.36 8.31
CA LEU A 73 25.56 -21.47 7.24
C LEU A 73 24.44 -20.56 6.75
N LEU A 74 23.24 -21.11 6.55
CA LEU A 74 22.07 -20.34 6.13
C LEU A 74 21.69 -19.27 7.15
N LEU A 75 21.69 -19.58 8.46
CA LEU A 75 21.42 -18.63 9.54
C LEU A 75 22.40 -17.46 9.56
N GLN A 76 23.63 -17.64 9.08
CA GLN A 76 24.65 -16.59 8.99
C GLN A 76 24.47 -15.65 7.79
N THR A 77 23.70 -16.05 6.77
CA THR A 77 23.52 -15.24 5.57
C THR A 77 22.63 -14.02 5.80
N ILE A 78 22.91 -12.93 5.08
CA ILE A 78 22.04 -11.74 5.06
C ILE A 78 20.76 -12.11 4.29
N PRO A 79 19.57 -12.10 4.93
CA PRO A 79 18.34 -12.50 4.25
C PRO A 79 17.72 -11.35 3.44
N THR A 80 16.85 -11.68 2.49
CA THR A 80 15.81 -10.75 2.01
C THR A 80 14.86 -10.45 3.18
N ARG A 81 14.69 -9.16 3.52
CA ARG A 81 13.90 -8.74 4.70
C ARG A 81 12.48 -8.37 4.30
N GLY A 82 11.55 -8.61 5.21
CA GLY A 82 10.13 -8.39 5.03
C GLY A 82 9.37 -9.69 5.29
N SER A 83 8.58 -9.72 6.35
CA SER A 83 7.75 -10.88 6.72
C SER A 83 6.29 -10.75 6.25
N ILE A 84 5.96 -9.65 5.56
CA ILE A 84 4.63 -9.34 5.08
C ILE A 84 4.71 -9.35 3.55
N PRO A 85 4.11 -10.34 2.87
CA PRO A 85 4.00 -10.31 1.42
C PRO A 85 3.22 -9.07 1.00
N ALA A 86 3.50 -8.54 -0.20
CA ALA A 86 2.93 -7.27 -0.67
C ALA A 86 1.41 -7.20 -0.43
N GLY A 87 0.95 -6.18 0.30
CA GLY A 87 -0.46 -5.99 0.66
C GLY A 87 -0.69 -5.63 2.13
N VAL A 88 -1.96 -5.64 2.54
CA VAL A 88 -2.38 -5.43 3.93
C VAL A 88 -2.28 -6.76 4.69
N PRO A 89 -1.65 -6.82 5.89
CA PRO A 89 -1.60 -8.04 6.68
C PRO A 89 -3.00 -8.55 7.05
N THR A 90 -3.23 -9.85 6.94
CA THR A 90 -4.51 -10.48 7.32
C THR A 90 -4.48 -11.10 8.71
N ASP A 91 -3.29 -11.43 9.24
CA ASP A 91 -3.15 -11.91 10.62
C ASP A 91 -3.55 -10.80 11.60
N PRO A 92 -4.49 -11.04 12.54
CA PRO A 92 -4.97 -10.01 13.45
C PRO A 92 -3.89 -9.39 14.33
N THR A 93 -2.86 -10.15 14.72
CA THR A 93 -1.77 -9.64 15.56
C THR A 93 -0.90 -8.68 14.75
N ILE A 94 -0.50 -9.08 13.54
CA ILE A 94 0.31 -8.25 12.63
C ILE A 94 -0.50 -7.04 12.14
N TYR A 95 -1.78 -7.22 11.84
CA TYR A 95 -2.67 -6.16 11.40
C TYR A 95 -2.78 -5.04 12.43
N ARG A 96 -2.78 -5.32 13.74
CA ARG A 96 -2.81 -4.25 14.76
C ARG A 96 -1.57 -3.39 14.77
N PHE A 97 -0.40 -3.95 14.46
CA PHE A 97 0.82 -3.14 14.27
C PHE A 97 0.75 -2.28 13.00
N TYR A 98 0.18 -2.84 11.92
CA TYR A 98 -0.07 -2.09 10.70
C TYR A 98 -1.08 -0.94 10.93
N GLU A 99 -2.17 -1.20 11.64
CA GLU A 99 -3.17 -0.20 12.04
C GLU A 99 -2.55 0.88 12.94
N MET A 100 -1.69 0.50 13.90
CA MET A 100 -0.95 1.46 14.72
C MET A 100 -0.10 2.40 13.87
N LEU A 101 0.58 1.89 12.83
CA LEU A 101 1.34 2.71 11.89
C LEU A 101 0.42 3.58 11.03
N GLN A 102 -0.78 3.13 10.67
CA GLN A 102 -1.76 3.97 9.97
C GLN A 102 -2.25 5.12 10.85
N VAL A 103 -2.51 4.86 12.14
CA VAL A 103 -3.05 5.86 13.08
C VAL A 103 -1.96 6.84 13.52
N TYR A 104 -0.77 6.35 13.86
CA TYR A 104 0.29 7.16 14.47
C TYR A 104 1.46 7.46 13.54
N GLY A 105 1.50 6.92 12.32
CA GLY A 105 2.67 7.06 11.43
C GLY A 105 3.00 8.52 11.09
N THR A 106 1.99 9.34 10.82
CA THR A 106 2.16 10.79 10.56
C THR A 106 2.63 11.52 11.81
N THR A 107 2.07 11.21 12.98
CA THR A 107 2.49 11.75 14.28
C THR A 107 3.93 11.39 14.60
N LEU A 108 4.31 10.11 14.45
CA LEU A 108 5.67 9.62 14.67
C LEU A 108 6.65 10.31 13.73
N LYS A 109 6.31 10.42 12.44
CA LYS A 109 7.11 11.14 11.45
C LYS A 109 7.31 12.61 11.85
N ALA A 110 6.24 13.31 12.20
CA ALA A 110 6.31 14.72 12.59
C ALA A 110 7.21 14.93 13.81
N LEU A 111 7.01 14.15 14.88
CA LEU A 111 7.79 14.25 16.11
C LEU A 111 9.27 13.91 15.89
N ILE A 112 9.57 12.91 15.06
CA ILE A 112 10.95 12.56 14.73
C ILE A 112 11.60 13.68 13.93
N HIS A 113 10.88 14.25 12.97
CA HIS A 113 11.44 15.31 12.14
C HIS A 113 11.65 16.61 12.92
N GLU A 114 10.77 16.90 13.87
CA GLU A 114 10.91 18.03 14.79
C GLU A 114 12.15 17.88 15.69
N GLN A 115 12.35 16.70 16.28
CA GLN A 115 13.42 16.48 17.25
C GLN A 115 14.78 16.20 16.60
N PHE A 116 14.80 15.53 15.45
CA PHE A 116 16.02 14.95 14.86
C PHE A 116 16.33 15.45 13.44
N GLY A 117 15.49 16.32 12.86
CA GLY A 117 15.65 16.82 11.48
C GLY A 117 15.21 15.78 10.45
N ASP A 118 15.92 15.64 9.32
CA ASP A 118 15.63 14.63 8.29
C ASP A 118 16.07 13.21 8.73
N GLY A 119 15.71 12.82 9.96
CA GLY A 119 16.08 11.56 10.58
C GLY A 119 15.14 10.43 10.15
N ILE A 120 15.72 9.32 9.68
CA ILE A 120 14.99 8.07 9.45
C ILE A 120 15.12 7.12 10.63
N ILE A 121 14.05 6.38 10.94
CA ILE A 121 14.12 5.29 11.93
C ILE A 121 14.87 4.11 11.29
N SER A 122 15.98 3.71 11.88
CA SER A 122 16.65 2.48 11.50
C SER A 122 15.86 1.27 12.00
N ALA A 123 15.17 0.57 11.08
CA ALA A 123 14.57 -0.73 11.35
C ALA A 123 15.60 -1.87 11.50
N ILE A 124 16.86 -1.65 11.08
CA ILE A 124 17.93 -2.66 11.13
C ILE A 124 18.54 -2.76 12.53
N ASN A 125 18.88 -1.61 13.13
CA ASN A 125 19.41 -1.49 14.50
C ASN A 125 18.31 -1.11 15.50
N PHE A 126 17.15 -1.74 15.39
CA PHE A 126 16.01 -1.50 16.27
C PHE A 126 16.09 -2.39 17.52
N LYS A 127 15.78 -1.82 18.70
CA LYS A 127 15.63 -2.59 19.95
C LYS A 127 14.15 -2.82 20.21
N LEU A 128 13.73 -4.08 20.18
CA LEU A 128 12.38 -4.51 20.52
C LEU A 128 12.39 -5.25 21.86
N ASP A 129 11.46 -4.91 22.75
CA ASP A 129 11.20 -5.63 23.99
C ASP A 129 9.69 -5.90 24.12
N VAL A 130 9.32 -7.12 24.50
CA VAL A 130 7.93 -7.55 24.65
C VAL A 130 7.72 -8.02 26.07
N ARG A 131 6.91 -7.28 26.83
CA ARG A 131 6.58 -7.61 28.22
C ARG A 131 5.10 -7.95 28.34
N LYS A 132 4.80 -8.97 29.12
CA LYS A 132 3.43 -9.24 29.57
C LYS A 132 3.10 -8.24 30.67
N VAL A 133 2.08 -7.42 30.45
CA VAL A 133 1.56 -6.48 31.46
C VAL A 133 0.23 -7.03 31.98
N PRO A 134 0.06 -7.23 33.29
CA PRO A 134 -1.23 -7.60 33.85
C PRO A 134 -2.23 -6.45 33.70
N ASP A 135 -3.39 -6.72 33.10
CA ASP A 135 -4.51 -5.77 33.06
C ASP A 135 -5.57 -6.23 34.08
N PRO A 136 -5.85 -5.44 35.14
CA PRO A 136 -6.83 -5.80 36.17
C PRO A 136 -8.30 -5.76 35.67
N THR A 137 -8.56 -5.26 34.46
CA THR A 137 -9.90 -5.00 33.91
C THR A 137 -10.27 -5.88 32.71
N ALA A 138 -9.34 -6.68 32.17
CA ALA A 138 -9.57 -7.49 30.97
C ALA A 138 -9.22 -8.97 31.21
N GLY A 139 -10.21 -9.85 31.03
CA GLY A 139 -10.04 -11.31 31.11
C GLY A 139 -9.20 -11.95 29.98
N ILE A 140 -8.50 -11.13 29.17
CA ILE A 140 -7.65 -11.57 28.06
C ILE A 140 -6.37 -10.74 28.11
N ALA A 141 -5.22 -11.42 28.20
CA ALA A 141 -3.91 -10.79 28.29
C ALA A 141 -3.61 -9.91 27.06
N ARG A 142 -3.41 -8.60 27.27
CA ARG A 142 -2.87 -7.68 26.27
C ARG A 142 -1.37 -7.46 26.53
N SER A 143 -0.55 -7.47 25.50
CA SER A 143 0.83 -6.99 25.56
C SER A 143 0.88 -5.52 25.12
N SER A 144 1.54 -4.68 25.91
CA SER A 144 1.86 -3.30 25.55
C SER A 144 3.33 -3.25 25.13
N PRO A 145 3.66 -3.09 23.83
CA PRO A 145 5.03 -2.92 23.41
C PRO A 145 5.54 -1.54 23.85
N SER A 146 6.72 -1.48 24.48
CA SER A 146 7.44 -0.22 24.68
C SER A 146 8.52 -0.12 23.60
N MET A 147 8.46 0.91 22.76
CA MET A 147 9.46 1.15 21.71
C MET A 147 10.41 2.26 22.14
N ALA A 148 11.71 1.97 22.17
CA ALA A 148 12.76 2.97 22.37
C ALA A 148 13.75 2.88 21.19
N SER A 149 13.93 3.98 20.46
CA SER A 149 14.88 4.05 19.34
C SER A 149 15.99 5.07 19.63
N THR A 150 17.21 4.77 19.17
CA THR A 150 18.34 5.72 19.18
C THR A 150 18.66 6.06 17.73
N CYS A 151 18.34 7.29 17.31
CA CYS A 151 18.62 7.80 15.97
C CYS A 151 20.10 8.26 15.88
N ARG A 152 20.81 7.91 14.79
CA ARG A 152 22.14 8.43 14.48
C ARG A 152 22.06 9.29 13.21
N ARG A 153 22.67 10.48 13.28
CA ARG A 153 22.69 11.52 12.23
C ARG A 153 23.43 11.04 10.97
N CYS A 154 22.86 11.25 9.79
CA CYS A 154 23.60 11.26 8.51
C CYS A 154 23.98 12.71 8.12
N PRO A 155 25.11 12.93 7.41
CA PRO A 155 25.53 14.27 6.97
C PRO A 155 24.65 14.78 5.83
N SER A 156 24.15 16.00 5.96
CA SER A 156 23.20 16.65 5.06
C SER A 156 23.89 17.61 4.09
N ASP A 157 23.79 17.33 2.79
CA ASP A 157 23.96 18.35 1.73
C ASP A 157 22.83 18.18 0.70
N ARG A 158 21.65 18.74 1.01
CA ARG A 158 20.64 19.14 0.02
C ARG A 158 19.81 20.30 0.61
N PRO A 159 19.62 21.42 -0.10
CA PRO A 159 18.84 22.53 0.43
C PRO A 159 17.33 22.21 0.37
N PRO A 160 16.55 22.64 1.37
CA PRO A 160 15.10 22.47 1.35
C PRO A 160 14.46 23.48 0.38
N ILE A 161 13.64 22.98 -0.54
CA ILE A 161 12.67 23.81 -1.26
C ILE A 161 11.34 23.61 -0.55
N PHE A 162 10.91 24.60 0.21
CA PHE A 162 9.52 25.05 0.30
C PHE A 162 9.47 26.24 1.28
N GLN A 163 9.15 27.42 0.75
CA GLN A 163 8.66 28.54 1.57
C GLN A 163 7.16 28.71 1.28
N PRO A 164 6.33 29.00 2.29
CA PRO A 164 4.92 29.23 2.08
C PRO A 164 4.72 30.67 1.57
N HIS A 165 4.32 30.82 0.32
CA HIS A 165 3.78 32.08 -0.16
C HIS A 165 2.26 32.08 0.04
N ILE A 166 1.82 32.85 1.03
CA ILE A 166 0.43 33.27 1.17
C ILE A 166 0.11 34.14 -0.06
N ARG A 167 -0.46 33.53 -1.09
CA ARG A 167 -1.22 34.20 -2.14
C ARG A 167 -2.68 33.75 -2.00
N ASN A 168 -3.59 34.60 -2.43
CA ASN A 168 -5.04 34.36 -2.50
C ASN A 168 -5.34 33.23 -3.53
N THR A 169 -4.87 32.03 -3.25
CA THR A 169 -4.96 30.84 -4.10
C THR A 169 -6.33 30.22 -3.87
N MET A 170 -7.10 29.96 -4.94
CA MET A 170 -8.33 29.19 -4.82
C MET A 170 -8.03 27.84 -4.15
N ASP A 171 -8.74 27.54 -3.05
CA ASP A 171 -8.69 26.24 -2.41
C ASP A 171 -9.54 25.23 -3.19
N PHE A 172 -8.89 24.50 -4.10
CA PHE A 172 -9.53 23.48 -4.93
C PHE A 172 -10.03 22.28 -4.12
N ALA A 173 -9.44 22.01 -2.94
CA ALA A 173 -9.92 20.97 -2.05
C ALA A 173 -11.26 21.40 -1.43
N GLN A 174 -11.35 22.61 -0.89
CA GLN A 174 -12.60 23.14 -0.37
C GLN A 174 -13.68 23.25 -1.45
N ARG A 175 -13.32 23.68 -2.67
CA ARG A 175 -14.26 23.73 -3.80
C ARG A 175 -14.80 22.35 -4.17
N THR A 176 -13.97 21.31 -4.08
CA THR A 176 -14.41 19.91 -4.29
C THR A 176 -15.44 19.49 -3.23
N ILE A 177 -15.21 19.84 -1.96
CA ILE A 177 -16.16 19.58 -0.86
C ILE A 177 -17.49 20.31 -1.10
N ASP A 178 -17.44 21.60 -1.45
CA ASP A 178 -18.64 22.41 -1.66
C ASP A 178 -19.46 21.93 -2.87
N LEU A 179 -18.80 21.47 -3.93
CA LEU A 179 -19.47 20.86 -5.08
C LEU A 179 -20.17 19.55 -4.70
N ALA A 180 -19.52 18.69 -3.91
CA ALA A 180 -20.14 17.47 -3.41
C ALA A 180 -21.34 17.75 -2.49
N ARG A 181 -21.21 18.75 -1.60
CA ARG A 181 -22.30 19.17 -0.69
C ARG A 181 -23.53 19.62 -1.47
N ARG A 182 -23.36 20.51 -2.46
CA ARG A 182 -24.46 20.95 -3.33
C ARG A 182 -25.13 19.78 -4.05
N ASN A 183 -24.35 18.82 -4.53
CA ASN A 183 -24.92 17.64 -5.20
C ASN A 183 -25.78 16.79 -4.26
N VAL A 184 -25.39 16.65 -2.98
CA VAL A 184 -26.21 15.96 -1.97
C VAL A 184 -27.50 16.72 -1.70
N GLU A 185 -27.45 18.05 -1.60
CA GLU A 185 -28.63 18.91 -1.44
C GLU A 185 -29.60 18.77 -2.64
N GLU A 186 -29.07 18.50 -3.84
CA GLU A 186 -29.83 18.19 -5.06
C GLU A 186 -30.30 16.72 -5.16
N GLY A 187 -30.08 15.88 -4.13
CA GLY A 187 -30.47 14.46 -4.10
C GLY A 187 -29.48 13.50 -4.78
N GLY A 188 -28.29 13.98 -5.11
CA GLY A 188 -27.19 13.20 -5.68
C GLY A 188 -26.31 12.50 -4.63
N ARG A 189 -25.38 11.68 -5.11
CA ARG A 189 -24.40 10.97 -4.26
C ARG A 189 -23.26 11.92 -3.83
N PRO A 190 -22.63 11.70 -2.66
CA PRO A 190 -21.67 12.63 -2.07
C PRO A 190 -20.27 12.51 -2.69
N PHE A 191 -20.13 12.79 -3.98
CA PHE A 191 -18.82 12.77 -4.66
C PHE A 191 -18.72 13.91 -5.67
N ALA A 192 -17.53 14.47 -5.80
CA ALA A 192 -17.20 15.51 -6.76
C ALA A 192 -15.74 15.43 -7.18
N THR A 193 -15.44 16.03 -8.33
CA THR A 193 -14.11 16.10 -8.92
C THR A 193 -13.88 17.46 -9.56
N ILE A 194 -12.68 17.99 -9.38
CA ILE A 194 -12.19 19.21 -10.02
C ILE A 194 -10.86 18.89 -10.69
N ILE A 195 -10.74 19.22 -11.98
CA ILE A 195 -9.51 19.09 -12.76
C ILE A 195 -8.92 20.48 -12.91
N VAL A 196 -7.68 20.64 -12.47
CA VAL A 196 -6.95 21.91 -12.49
C VAL A 196 -5.77 21.80 -13.43
N LYS A 197 -5.60 22.79 -14.31
CA LYS A 197 -4.44 22.92 -15.19
C LYS A 197 -4.00 24.37 -15.22
N ASP A 198 -2.68 24.61 -15.12
CA ASP A 198 -2.10 25.96 -15.07
C ASP A 198 -2.72 26.88 -14.00
N GLY A 199 -3.10 26.31 -12.87
CA GLY A 199 -3.72 27.03 -11.74
C GLY A 199 -5.18 27.44 -11.94
N ALA A 200 -5.85 26.96 -13.00
CA ALA A 200 -7.27 27.22 -13.28
C ALA A 200 -8.09 25.93 -13.37
N VAL A 201 -9.38 26.01 -13.04
CA VAL A 201 -10.31 24.88 -13.22
C VAL A 201 -10.53 24.64 -14.72
N LEU A 202 -10.10 23.47 -15.19
CA LEU A 202 -10.32 23.00 -16.55
C LEU A 202 -11.72 22.39 -16.70
N ALA A 203 -12.11 21.54 -15.75
CA ALA A 203 -13.41 20.90 -15.68
C ALA A 203 -13.77 20.55 -14.23
N GLU A 204 -15.05 20.46 -13.92
CA GLU A 204 -15.53 20.01 -12.62
C GLU A 204 -16.88 19.30 -12.76
N SER A 205 -17.09 18.24 -11.99
CA SER A 205 -18.38 17.55 -11.99
C SER A 205 -18.67 16.94 -10.63
N PRO A 206 -19.93 16.99 -10.16
CA PRO A 206 -20.39 16.09 -9.12
C PRO A 206 -20.74 14.72 -9.71
N ASN A 207 -21.01 13.72 -8.85
CA ASN A 207 -21.59 12.45 -9.26
C ASN A 207 -23.04 12.64 -9.71
N ARG A 208 -23.41 12.10 -10.86
CA ARG A 208 -24.75 12.24 -11.44
C ARG A 208 -25.52 10.92 -11.57
N VAL A 209 -25.05 9.82 -10.96
CA VAL A 209 -25.66 8.48 -11.09
C VAL A 209 -27.16 8.49 -10.74
N ALA A 210 -27.52 9.12 -9.63
CA ALA A 210 -28.90 9.18 -9.16
C ALA A 210 -29.81 10.01 -10.09
N GLN A 211 -29.24 11.03 -10.73
CA GLN A 211 -29.96 11.97 -11.57
C GLN A 211 -30.10 11.50 -13.03
N THR A 212 -29.17 10.68 -13.52
CA THR A 212 -29.13 10.26 -14.94
C THR A 212 -29.47 8.80 -15.16
N ASN A 213 -29.57 7.99 -14.11
CA ASN A 213 -29.65 6.53 -14.19
C ASN A 213 -28.47 5.89 -14.95
N ASP A 214 -27.36 6.61 -15.09
CA ASP A 214 -26.12 6.10 -15.66
C ASP A 214 -25.20 5.65 -14.50
N PRO A 215 -24.96 4.33 -14.32
CA PRO A 215 -24.08 3.84 -13.26
C PRO A 215 -22.62 4.29 -13.44
N THR A 216 -22.23 4.77 -14.62
CA THR A 216 -20.87 5.26 -14.93
C THR A 216 -20.70 6.76 -14.72
N ALA A 217 -21.78 7.49 -14.42
CA ALA A 217 -21.79 8.95 -14.22
C ALA A 217 -21.18 9.38 -12.87
N HIS A 218 -20.01 8.84 -12.57
CA HIS A 218 -19.16 9.22 -11.45
C HIS A 218 -18.52 10.58 -11.72
N ALA A 219 -18.20 11.31 -10.65
CA ALA A 219 -17.66 12.65 -10.72
C ALA A 219 -16.36 12.70 -11.55
N GLU A 220 -15.48 11.73 -11.32
CA GLU A 220 -14.19 11.59 -12.00
C GLU A 220 -14.40 11.36 -13.50
N ILE A 221 -15.29 10.45 -13.87
CA ILE A 221 -15.58 10.10 -15.26
C ILE A 221 -16.14 11.30 -16.02
N LEU A 222 -17.10 12.01 -15.43
CA LEU A 222 -17.73 13.16 -16.06
C LEU A 222 -16.75 14.33 -16.22
N ALA A 223 -15.97 14.64 -15.19
CA ALA A 223 -14.97 15.70 -15.26
C ALA A 223 -13.88 15.38 -16.30
N ILE A 224 -13.39 14.13 -16.36
CA ILE A 224 -12.41 13.70 -17.37
C ILE A 224 -13.00 13.84 -18.77
N ARG A 225 -14.23 13.37 -19.02
CA ARG A 225 -14.91 13.50 -20.32
C ARG A 225 -15.00 14.96 -20.77
N GLU A 226 -15.40 15.85 -19.86
CA GLU A 226 -15.49 17.28 -20.14
C GLU A 226 -14.11 17.88 -20.46
N ALA A 227 -13.09 17.61 -19.64
CA ALA A 227 -11.73 18.12 -19.83
C ALA A 227 -11.13 17.65 -21.17
N CYS A 228 -11.23 16.36 -21.46
CA CYS A 228 -10.72 15.77 -22.70
C CYS A 228 -11.42 16.35 -23.94
N THR A 229 -12.74 16.54 -23.87
CA THR A 229 -13.51 17.17 -24.96
C THR A 229 -13.07 18.62 -25.18
N LYS A 230 -12.86 19.39 -24.10
CA LYS A 230 -12.39 20.78 -24.17
C LYS A 230 -10.99 20.90 -24.78
N LEU A 231 -10.09 19.98 -24.44
CA LEU A 231 -8.70 20.01 -24.91
C LEU A 231 -8.49 19.30 -26.26
N GLY A 232 -9.46 18.52 -26.74
CA GLY A 232 -9.32 17.71 -27.96
C GLY A 232 -8.26 16.61 -27.82
N THR A 233 -8.08 16.07 -26.62
CA THR A 233 -7.10 15.01 -26.32
C THR A 233 -7.68 14.04 -25.29
N GLU A 234 -7.14 12.82 -25.25
CA GLU A 234 -7.45 11.84 -24.21
C GLU A 234 -6.47 11.89 -23.02
N HIS A 235 -5.49 12.80 -23.04
CA HIS A 235 -4.46 12.96 -22.01
C HIS A 235 -4.60 14.27 -21.24
N LEU A 236 -4.40 14.22 -19.94
CA LEU A 236 -4.49 15.32 -18.99
C LEU A 236 -3.14 15.61 -18.31
N ALA A 237 -2.02 15.25 -18.93
CA ALA A 237 -0.68 15.62 -18.48
C ALA A 237 -0.58 17.14 -18.23
N GLY A 238 0.14 17.54 -17.18
CA GLY A 238 0.19 18.91 -16.69
C GLY A 238 -1.00 19.32 -15.81
N SER A 239 -1.87 18.38 -15.41
CA SER A 239 -3.06 18.66 -14.58
C SER A 239 -2.98 18.00 -13.21
N THR A 240 -3.56 18.64 -12.20
CA THR A 240 -3.86 18.06 -10.89
C THR A 240 -5.35 17.80 -10.78
N ILE A 241 -5.74 16.59 -10.39
CA ILE A 241 -7.15 16.20 -10.24
C ILE A 241 -7.49 16.07 -8.75
N TYR A 242 -8.40 16.90 -8.26
CA TYR A 242 -8.93 16.84 -6.91
C TYR A 242 -10.21 15.99 -6.91
N ILE A 243 -10.26 14.97 -6.07
CA ILE A 243 -11.41 14.08 -5.91
C ILE A 243 -11.82 14.03 -4.44
N LEU A 244 -13.13 13.97 -4.18
CA LEU A 244 -13.58 13.97 -2.78
C LEU A 244 -13.08 12.73 -2.04
N ALA A 245 -13.21 11.55 -2.63
CA ALA A 245 -12.91 10.28 -1.99
C ALA A 245 -11.92 9.47 -2.82
N LEU A 246 -11.16 8.57 -2.16
CA LEU A 246 -10.33 7.57 -2.83
C LEU A 246 -11.14 6.90 -3.98
N PRO A 247 -10.64 6.90 -5.23
CA PRO A 247 -11.45 6.57 -6.38
C PRO A 247 -11.86 5.10 -6.36
N CYS A 248 -12.89 4.75 -7.11
CA CYS A 248 -13.30 3.36 -7.31
C CYS A 248 -12.51 2.75 -8.51
N PRO A 249 -12.33 1.42 -8.66
CA PRO A 249 -11.65 0.79 -9.79
C PRO A 249 -11.97 1.35 -11.18
N MET A 250 -13.23 1.67 -11.47
CA MET A 250 -13.61 2.31 -12.74
C MET A 250 -12.94 3.70 -12.90
N CYS A 251 -13.03 4.54 -11.88
CA CYS A 251 -12.49 5.89 -11.90
C CYS A 251 -10.96 5.88 -11.82
N LEU A 252 -10.39 4.95 -11.05
CA LEU A 252 -8.95 4.73 -10.99
C LEU A 252 -8.41 4.34 -12.37
N GLY A 253 -9.06 3.40 -13.06
CA GLY A 253 -8.69 3.05 -14.44
C GLY A 253 -8.71 4.26 -15.35
N ALA A 254 -9.76 5.09 -15.29
CA ALA A 254 -9.86 6.32 -16.08
C ALA A 254 -8.73 7.33 -15.77
N LEU A 255 -8.36 7.50 -14.50
CA LEU A 255 -7.25 8.35 -14.07
C LEU A 255 -5.91 7.86 -14.63
N TYR A 256 -5.67 6.54 -14.64
CA TYR A 256 -4.47 5.98 -15.29
C TYR A 256 -4.46 6.25 -16.81
N TYR A 257 -5.58 6.04 -17.50
CA TYR A 257 -5.68 6.28 -18.95
C TYR A 257 -5.45 7.74 -19.33
N CYS A 258 -5.97 8.70 -18.55
CA CYS A 258 -5.80 10.11 -18.86
C CYS A 258 -4.47 10.69 -18.36
N SER A 259 -3.72 9.99 -17.49
CA SER A 259 -2.34 10.35 -17.10
C SER A 259 -2.17 11.81 -16.63
N PRO A 260 -2.90 12.26 -15.58
CA PRO A 260 -2.61 13.53 -14.92
C PRO A 260 -1.26 13.47 -14.18
N ASP A 261 -0.70 14.62 -13.83
CA ASP A 261 0.55 14.67 -13.05
C ASP A 261 0.32 14.27 -11.60
N GLU A 262 -0.87 14.58 -11.07
CA GLU A 262 -1.22 14.33 -9.67
C GLU A 262 -2.72 14.11 -9.47
N VAL A 263 -3.06 13.25 -8.51
CA VAL A 263 -4.42 13.10 -7.99
C VAL A 263 -4.43 13.35 -6.49
N VAL A 264 -5.24 14.31 -6.04
CA VAL A 264 -5.43 14.66 -4.64
C VAL A 264 -6.79 14.15 -4.18
N PHE A 265 -6.84 13.21 -3.24
CA PHE A 265 -8.08 12.71 -2.65
C PHE A 265 -8.28 13.26 -1.23
N LEU A 266 -9.50 13.64 -0.87
CA LEU A 266 -9.79 14.37 0.37
C LEU A 266 -10.29 13.49 1.52
N THR A 267 -10.82 12.30 1.23
CA THR A 267 -11.26 11.34 2.23
C THR A 267 -10.92 9.91 1.83
N THR A 268 -10.71 9.05 2.83
CA THR A 268 -10.41 7.63 2.65
C THR A 268 -11.69 6.80 2.74
N ARG A 269 -11.63 5.58 2.21
CA ARG A 269 -12.75 4.63 2.25
C ARG A 269 -13.22 4.35 3.67
N ASP A 270 -12.29 4.10 4.57
CA ASP A 270 -12.59 3.82 5.98
C ASP A 270 -13.28 5.00 6.67
N ALA A 271 -12.95 6.22 6.28
CA ALA A 271 -13.54 7.43 6.86
C ALA A 271 -15.00 7.64 6.43
N TYR A 272 -15.37 7.35 5.17
CA TYR A 272 -16.74 7.57 4.69
C TYR A 272 -17.64 6.32 4.75
N GLN A 273 -17.07 5.11 4.85
CA GLN A 273 -17.83 3.85 4.87
C GLN A 273 -18.96 3.82 5.92
N PRO A 274 -18.80 4.34 7.16
CA PRO A 274 -19.88 4.38 8.14
C PRO A 274 -21.10 5.21 7.71
N HIS A 275 -20.93 6.11 6.73
CA HIS A 275 -21.94 7.05 6.27
C HIS A 275 -22.48 6.74 4.87
N TYR A 276 -21.75 5.95 4.09
CA TYR A 276 -22.08 5.65 2.69
C TYR A 276 -21.66 4.24 2.29
N VAL A 277 -22.61 3.47 1.76
CA VAL A 277 -22.39 2.12 1.21
C VAL A 277 -23.05 2.05 -0.17
N ASP A 278 -22.37 1.49 -1.17
CA ASP A 278 -22.90 1.24 -2.53
C ASP A 278 -22.58 -0.19 -2.96
N ASP A 279 -23.08 -1.15 -2.20
CA ASP A 279 -22.95 -2.56 -2.54
C ASP A 279 -23.76 -2.89 -3.79
N ARG A 280 -23.20 -3.76 -4.63
CA ARG A 280 -23.84 -4.22 -5.87
C ARG A 280 -23.90 -5.73 -5.88
N LYS A 281 -24.64 -6.27 -6.84
CA LYS A 281 -24.83 -7.73 -7.04
C LYS A 281 -23.52 -8.53 -6.99
N TYR A 282 -22.42 -7.97 -7.50
CA TYR A 282 -21.16 -8.69 -7.68
C TYR A 282 -20.02 -8.18 -6.80
N PHE A 283 -20.24 -7.18 -5.95
CA PHE A 283 -19.19 -6.64 -5.08
C PHE A 283 -19.75 -5.87 -3.89
N GLU A 284 -19.04 -5.90 -2.77
CA GLU A 284 -19.27 -4.99 -1.66
C GLU A 284 -18.28 -3.83 -1.71
N LEU A 285 -18.67 -2.67 -1.17
CA LEU A 285 -17.83 -1.47 -1.13
C LEU A 285 -16.49 -1.72 -0.40
N ASN A 286 -16.50 -2.60 0.61
CA ASN A 286 -15.34 -2.92 1.44
C ASN A 286 -14.36 -3.91 0.78
N THR A 287 -14.83 -4.74 -0.15
CA THR A 287 -14.03 -5.76 -0.86
C THR A 287 -13.86 -5.44 -2.35
N PHE A 288 -14.26 -4.22 -2.76
CA PHE A 288 -14.43 -3.86 -4.16
C PHE A 288 -13.14 -3.98 -4.99
N TYR A 289 -11.99 -3.60 -4.42
CA TYR A 289 -10.69 -3.75 -5.09
C TYR A 289 -10.25 -5.22 -5.19
N ASP A 290 -10.47 -6.01 -4.14
CA ASP A 290 -10.12 -7.44 -4.13
C ASP A 290 -10.88 -8.20 -5.21
N GLU A 291 -12.15 -7.83 -5.44
CA GLU A 291 -12.96 -8.44 -6.48
C GLU A 291 -12.40 -8.18 -7.88
N PHE A 292 -11.91 -6.97 -8.15
CA PHE A 292 -11.30 -6.62 -9.44
C PHE A 292 -9.93 -7.27 -9.65
N ALA A 293 -9.18 -7.51 -8.56
CA ALA A 293 -7.87 -8.14 -8.60
C ALA A 293 -7.93 -9.66 -8.89
N LYS A 294 -9.08 -10.32 -8.69
CA LYS A 294 -9.22 -11.75 -8.95
C LYS A 294 -9.03 -12.09 -10.45
N PRO A 295 -8.45 -13.26 -10.77
CA PRO A 295 -8.54 -13.86 -12.10
C PRO A 295 -9.98 -13.87 -12.61
N TRP A 296 -10.18 -13.66 -13.91
CA TRP A 296 -11.52 -13.47 -14.49
C TRP A 296 -12.47 -14.64 -14.22
N ASP A 297 -11.93 -15.86 -14.12
CA ASP A 297 -12.64 -17.12 -13.84
C ASP A 297 -12.99 -17.32 -12.35
N ARG A 298 -12.49 -16.44 -11.47
CA ARG A 298 -12.74 -16.47 -10.02
C ARG A 298 -13.55 -15.29 -9.51
N ARG A 299 -13.98 -14.41 -10.41
CA ARG A 299 -14.83 -13.27 -10.07
C ARG A 299 -16.26 -13.73 -9.80
N ARG A 300 -16.96 -13.01 -8.94
CA ARG A 300 -18.41 -13.12 -8.70
C ARG A 300 -19.21 -12.72 -9.93
N LEU A 301 -18.67 -11.81 -10.74
CA LEU A 301 -19.18 -11.50 -12.08
C LEU A 301 -18.91 -12.72 -12.98
N PRO A 302 -19.93 -13.43 -13.48
CA PRO A 302 -19.72 -14.58 -14.36
C PRO A 302 -19.09 -14.12 -15.68
N MET A 303 -17.91 -14.65 -15.97
CA MET A 303 -17.17 -14.38 -17.20
C MET A 303 -16.89 -15.71 -17.90
N HIS A 304 -17.06 -15.75 -19.22
CA HIS A 304 -16.83 -16.93 -20.03
C HIS A 304 -15.85 -16.60 -21.15
N TYR A 305 -14.73 -17.33 -21.21
CA TYR A 305 -13.79 -17.23 -22.32
C TYR A 305 -14.25 -18.14 -23.47
N GLN A 306 -14.40 -17.55 -24.66
CA GLN A 306 -14.69 -18.25 -25.89
C GLN A 306 -13.61 -17.91 -26.92
N ALA A 307 -12.76 -18.89 -27.26
CA ALA A 307 -11.69 -18.69 -28.23
C ALA A 307 -12.25 -18.41 -29.63
N ARG A 308 -11.69 -17.38 -30.29
CA ARG A 308 -12.05 -16.88 -31.61
C ARG A 308 -10.78 -16.38 -32.29
N ASP A 309 -10.24 -17.15 -33.23
CA ASP A 309 -8.97 -16.80 -33.90
C ASP A 309 -9.08 -15.47 -34.67
N ASP A 310 -10.25 -15.22 -35.25
CA ASP A 310 -10.60 -13.99 -35.96
C ASP A 310 -10.67 -12.75 -35.06
N ALA A 311 -10.79 -12.90 -33.74
CA ALA A 311 -10.77 -11.76 -32.82
C ALA A 311 -9.39 -11.07 -32.79
N VAL A 312 -8.31 -11.83 -33.02
CA VAL A 312 -6.94 -11.28 -33.07
C VAL A 312 -6.72 -10.46 -34.35
N ASP A 313 -7.45 -10.76 -35.42
CA ASP A 313 -7.35 -10.06 -36.71
C ASP A 313 -7.66 -8.56 -36.58
N VAL A 314 -8.54 -8.17 -35.65
CA VAL A 314 -8.87 -6.77 -35.37
C VAL A 314 -7.63 -5.98 -34.91
N TYR A 315 -6.77 -6.58 -34.10
CA TYR A 315 -5.54 -5.95 -33.62
C TYR A 315 -4.48 -5.89 -34.72
N ARG A 316 -4.42 -6.90 -35.61
CA ARG A 316 -3.55 -6.86 -36.79
C ARG A 316 -3.98 -5.75 -37.75
N LEU A 317 -5.28 -5.62 -38.01
CA LEU A 317 -5.82 -4.51 -38.80
C LEU A 317 -5.48 -3.15 -38.18
N TRP A 318 -5.59 -3.01 -36.86
CA TRP A 318 -5.18 -1.79 -36.17
C TRP A 318 -3.69 -1.50 -36.39
N GLN A 319 -2.81 -2.49 -36.22
CA GLN A 319 -1.37 -2.35 -36.43
C GLN A 319 -1.05 -1.92 -37.88
N GLU A 320 -1.68 -2.55 -38.88
CA GLU A 320 -1.51 -2.20 -40.29
C GLU A 320 -1.93 -0.76 -40.57
N ARG A 321 -3.08 -0.33 -40.04
CA ARG A 321 -3.58 1.05 -40.17
C ARG A 321 -2.68 2.08 -39.47
N ASN A 322 -1.85 1.64 -38.54
CA ASN A 322 -0.89 2.48 -37.81
C ASN A 322 0.56 2.23 -38.25
N GLY A 323 0.77 1.82 -39.51
CA GLY A 323 2.09 1.74 -40.13
C GLY A 323 3.00 0.66 -39.51
N GLY A 324 2.42 -0.39 -38.95
CA GLY A 324 3.16 -1.45 -38.26
C GLY A 324 3.45 -1.14 -36.78
N ASN A 325 3.16 0.08 -36.30
CA ASN A 325 3.38 0.44 -34.91
C ASN A 325 2.40 -0.30 -33.99
N ARG A 326 2.90 -0.73 -32.83
CA ARG A 326 2.13 -1.41 -31.78
C ARG A 326 1.70 -0.48 -30.65
N HIS A 327 2.11 0.79 -30.68
CA HIS A 327 1.79 1.80 -29.67
C HIS A 327 0.86 2.87 -30.23
N VAL A 328 -0.09 3.31 -29.41
CA VAL A 328 -1.01 4.42 -29.73
C VAL A 328 -0.20 5.71 -29.84
N ALA A 329 -0.37 6.45 -30.93
CA ALA A 329 0.34 7.70 -31.16
C ALA A 329 -0.06 8.76 -30.14
N GLY A 330 0.92 9.45 -29.54
CA GLY A 330 0.69 10.51 -28.56
C GLY A 330 0.46 10.03 -27.12
N ALA A 331 0.36 8.71 -26.90
CA ALA A 331 0.19 8.15 -25.57
C ALA A 331 1.39 8.51 -24.66
N PRO A 332 1.14 9.05 -23.45
CA PRO A 332 2.17 9.27 -22.45
C PRO A 332 2.89 7.97 -22.15
N THR A 333 4.22 8.03 -22.12
CA THR A 333 5.07 6.90 -21.73
C THR A 333 5.77 7.23 -20.42
N ALA A 334 6.02 6.20 -19.60
CA ALA A 334 6.84 6.37 -18.40
C ALA A 334 8.22 6.90 -18.84
N THR A 335 8.63 8.04 -18.30
CA THR A 335 9.94 8.66 -18.54
C THR A 335 10.98 8.16 -17.57
#